data_AF-A0A944AIU0-F1
#
_entry.id   AF-A0A944AIU0-F1
#
_cell.length_a   1.000
_cell.length_b   1.000
_cell.length_c   1.000
_cell.angle_alpha   90.00
_cell.angle_beta   90.00
_cell.angle_gamma   90.00
#
_symmetry.space_group_name_H-M   'P 1'
#
loop_
_entity.id
_entity.type
_entity.pdbx_description
1 polymer ?
#
loop_
_entity_poly.entity_id
_entity_poly.type
_entity_poly.pdbx_seq_one_letter_code
_entity_poly.pdbx_strand_id
1 'polypeptide(L)'
;MEKKFAEVFPTCKLNKELDTLFSDVSVERVSTNRQKDFLRIYLRSDHLLPKEAVFHLEKEIKKQLFPKVNMTIKIQERFSLSAQYTVKTLLDTYKDSILTEVASYSPILHTALRKGEFAAEEDVLEVILEDRVPVRESEEELYSVLEKIIVERCGLSCKIHISYKEVPEDTHKEEDSIRLEREVADIASRAGESNAQKNDVKADVKKGVHKEEESIRKEEYKKPLKRSDNPDVIYGKEFEEEAIPIEDIIGDIGEVVVRGKIIAVDKREIRNEKTIFFFDITDFTDTMTVKIFLRNDQVDEMSALLFQGAFVKIKGSAMVDKFDGELTIGSIAGIMKIKYFNTSRMDYSVQKRVELLCHTKMSDMDG
;
A
#
# COMPACT_ATOMS: atom_id res chain seq x y z
N MET A 1 -31.23 -26.36 -6.12
CA MET A 1 -30.82 -27.53 -5.32
C MET A 1 -29.54 -27.14 -4.63
N GLU A 2 -29.58 -26.96 -3.33
CA GLU A 2 -28.39 -26.83 -2.49
C GLU A 2 -27.64 -28.16 -2.53
N LYS A 3 -26.34 -28.13 -2.79
CA LYS A 3 -25.47 -29.32 -2.76
C LYS A 3 -24.45 -29.14 -1.67
N LYS A 4 -24.08 -30.22 -0.98
CA LYS A 4 -23.01 -30.15 0.03
C LYS A 4 -21.69 -29.75 -0.62
N PHE A 5 -20.83 -29.06 0.12
CA PHE A 5 -19.53 -28.61 -0.37
C PHE A 5 -18.70 -29.75 -0.99
N ALA A 6 -18.65 -30.92 -0.31
CA ALA A 6 -17.93 -32.10 -0.78
C ALA A 6 -18.44 -32.65 -2.12
N GLU A 7 -19.73 -32.46 -2.44
CA GLU A 7 -20.31 -32.91 -3.72
C GLU A 7 -19.96 -31.97 -4.87
N VAL A 8 -19.82 -30.67 -4.59
CA VAL A 8 -19.46 -29.66 -5.60
C VAL A 8 -17.96 -29.66 -5.87
N PHE A 9 -17.15 -29.93 -4.84
CA PHE A 9 -15.68 -29.96 -4.93
C PHE A 9 -15.10 -31.31 -4.48
N PRO A 10 -15.44 -32.43 -5.14
CA PRO A 10 -15.05 -33.78 -4.69
C PRO A 10 -13.54 -34.05 -4.75
N THR A 11 -12.80 -33.28 -5.55
CA THR A 11 -11.35 -33.40 -5.71
C THR A 11 -10.56 -32.49 -4.77
N CYS A 12 -11.23 -31.60 -4.03
CA CYS A 12 -10.57 -30.67 -3.11
C CYS A 12 -10.30 -31.38 -1.79
N LYS A 13 -9.02 -31.66 -1.50
CA LYS A 13 -8.58 -32.28 -0.26
C LYS A 13 -8.40 -31.22 0.81
N LEU A 14 -9.25 -31.24 1.83
CA LEU A 14 -9.15 -30.34 2.97
C LEU A 14 -8.30 -30.97 4.09
N ASN A 15 -7.70 -30.14 4.94
CA ASN A 15 -7.13 -30.64 6.20
C ASN A 15 -8.28 -31.07 7.14
N LYS A 16 -7.96 -31.83 8.19
CA LYS A 16 -8.99 -32.40 9.09
C LYS A 16 -9.90 -31.34 9.72
N GLU A 17 -9.34 -30.18 10.06
CA GLU A 17 -10.09 -29.08 10.69
C GLU A 17 -11.09 -28.43 9.72
N LEU A 18 -10.68 -28.12 8.50
CA LEU A 18 -11.58 -27.56 7.49
C LEU A 18 -12.62 -28.60 7.05
N ASP A 19 -12.24 -29.87 6.95
CA ASP A 19 -13.18 -30.93 6.58
C ASP A 19 -14.32 -31.03 7.61
N THR A 20 -14.01 -30.91 8.91
CA THR A 20 -15.04 -30.86 9.96
C THR A 20 -15.87 -29.59 9.97
N LEU A 21 -15.29 -28.43 9.64
CA LEU A 21 -16.01 -27.16 9.64
C LEU A 21 -16.94 -27.00 8.44
N PHE A 22 -16.55 -27.56 7.28
CA PHE A 22 -17.26 -27.42 6.01
C PHE A 22 -18.09 -28.65 5.62
N SER A 23 -18.16 -29.70 6.46
CA SER A 23 -18.91 -30.93 6.20
C SER A 23 -20.41 -30.71 5.96
N ASP A 24 -20.99 -29.79 6.74
CA ASP A 24 -22.41 -29.47 6.72
C ASP A 24 -22.71 -28.15 6.00
N VAL A 25 -21.70 -27.57 5.37
CA VAL A 25 -21.84 -26.34 4.57
C VAL A 25 -22.34 -26.70 3.18
N SER A 26 -23.36 -25.97 2.73
CA SER A 26 -23.98 -26.13 1.41
C SER A 26 -23.53 -25.03 0.46
N VAL A 27 -23.38 -25.38 -0.82
CA VAL A 27 -23.09 -24.43 -1.89
C VAL A 27 -24.41 -24.07 -2.57
N GLU A 28 -24.81 -22.80 -2.46
CA GLU A 28 -26.01 -22.29 -3.12
C GLU A 28 -25.77 -22.07 -4.62
N ARG A 29 -24.61 -21.48 -4.94
CA ARG A 29 -24.29 -21.08 -6.31
C ARG A 29 -22.79 -20.95 -6.50
N VAL A 30 -22.32 -21.32 -7.69
CA VAL A 30 -20.98 -20.99 -8.17
C VAL A 30 -21.14 -20.15 -9.43
N SER A 31 -20.45 -19.02 -9.48
CA SER A 31 -20.50 -18.11 -10.62
C SER A 31 -19.10 -17.70 -11.03
N THR A 32 -18.92 -17.47 -12.33
CA THR A 32 -17.67 -16.99 -12.89
C THR A 32 -17.93 -15.82 -13.82
N ASN A 33 -16.95 -14.94 -13.99
CA ASN A 33 -17.05 -13.84 -14.94
C ASN A 33 -16.79 -14.33 -16.39
N ARG A 34 -17.02 -13.44 -17.37
CA ARG A 34 -16.87 -13.80 -18.81
C ARG A 34 -15.45 -14.21 -19.18
N GLN A 35 -14.45 -13.62 -18.52
CA GLN A 35 -13.03 -13.88 -18.76
C GLN A 35 -12.51 -15.16 -18.05
N LYS A 36 -13.31 -15.76 -17.16
CA LYS A 36 -13.00 -16.97 -16.40
C LYS A 36 -11.73 -16.88 -15.54
N ASP A 37 -11.42 -15.68 -15.06
CA ASP A 37 -10.34 -15.36 -14.11
C ASP A 37 -10.89 -15.02 -12.73
N PHE A 38 -12.22 -14.92 -12.56
CA PHE A 38 -12.86 -14.74 -11.25
C PHE A 38 -13.91 -15.83 -10.99
N LEU A 39 -13.82 -16.47 -9.83
CA LEU A 39 -14.77 -17.47 -9.35
C LEU A 39 -15.36 -17.03 -8.02
N ARG A 40 -16.68 -16.90 -7.98
CA ARG A 40 -17.44 -16.57 -6.76
C ARG A 40 -18.27 -17.76 -6.32
N ILE A 41 -18.04 -18.22 -5.10
CA ILE A 41 -18.71 -19.36 -4.49
C ILE A 41 -19.60 -18.83 -3.37
N TYR A 42 -20.89 -19.14 -3.44
CA TYR A 42 -21.88 -18.75 -2.44
C TYR A 42 -22.13 -19.94 -1.53
N LEU A 43 -21.78 -19.79 -0.25
CA LEU A 43 -21.96 -20.81 0.78
C LEU A 43 -23.11 -20.45 1.71
N ARG A 44 -23.83 -21.47 2.14
CA ARG A 44 -24.85 -21.41 3.19
C ARG A 44 -24.44 -22.34 4.31
N SER A 45 -24.44 -21.82 5.54
CA SER A 45 -24.07 -22.58 6.75
C SER A 45 -25.05 -22.29 7.88
N ASP A 46 -25.32 -23.30 8.71
CA ASP A 46 -26.19 -23.17 9.88
C ASP A 46 -25.39 -22.80 11.16
N HIS A 47 -24.06 -22.80 11.05
CA HIS A 47 -23.12 -22.37 12.08
C HIS A 47 -22.15 -21.30 11.54
N LEU A 48 -21.57 -20.53 12.46
CA LEU A 48 -20.56 -19.52 12.14
C LEU A 48 -19.27 -20.17 11.64
N LEU A 49 -18.74 -19.64 10.54
CA LEU A 49 -17.49 -20.08 9.95
C LEU A 49 -16.41 -19.00 10.18
N PRO A 50 -15.32 -19.30 10.90
CA PRO A 50 -14.25 -18.33 11.12
C PRO A 50 -13.68 -17.82 9.79
N LYS A 51 -13.47 -16.51 9.66
CA LYS A 51 -13.05 -15.92 8.39
C LYS A 51 -11.68 -16.40 7.92
N GLU A 52 -10.79 -16.71 8.86
CA GLU A 52 -9.48 -17.32 8.58
C GLU A 52 -9.61 -18.68 7.87
N ALA A 53 -10.55 -19.52 8.32
CA ALA A 53 -10.81 -20.82 7.72
C ALA A 53 -11.35 -20.67 6.28
N VAL A 54 -12.20 -19.68 6.05
CA VAL A 54 -12.72 -19.34 4.71
C VAL A 54 -11.59 -18.88 3.77
N PHE A 55 -10.72 -17.98 4.22
CA PHE A 55 -9.57 -17.55 3.42
C PHE A 55 -8.58 -18.69 3.16
N HIS A 56 -8.41 -19.61 4.11
CA HIS A 56 -7.64 -20.82 3.90
C HIS A 56 -8.28 -21.71 2.83
N LEU A 57 -9.61 -21.85 2.84
CA LEU A 57 -10.35 -22.59 1.84
C LEU A 57 -10.21 -21.97 0.44
N GLU A 58 -10.31 -20.64 0.31
CA GLU A 58 -10.06 -19.93 -0.97
C GLU A 58 -8.69 -20.28 -1.56
N LYS A 59 -7.64 -20.26 -0.70
CA LYS A 59 -6.27 -20.59 -1.10
C LYS A 59 -6.12 -22.05 -1.53
N GLU A 60 -6.73 -22.98 -0.80
CA GLU A 60 -6.69 -24.41 -1.13
C GLU A 60 -7.42 -24.72 -2.44
N ILE A 61 -8.61 -24.16 -2.65
CA ILE A 61 -9.35 -24.32 -3.92
C ILE A 61 -8.51 -23.75 -5.08
N LYS A 62 -7.89 -22.58 -4.91
CA LYS A 62 -7.02 -21.98 -5.93
C LYS A 62 -5.84 -22.89 -6.26
N LYS A 63 -5.14 -23.37 -5.23
CA LYS A 63 -3.94 -24.19 -5.37
C LYS A 63 -4.24 -25.56 -6.00
N GLN A 64 -5.32 -26.21 -5.60
CA GLN A 64 -5.62 -27.58 -6.02
C GLN A 64 -6.35 -27.65 -7.37
N LEU A 65 -7.31 -26.75 -7.61
CA LEU A 65 -8.15 -26.82 -8.81
C LEU A 65 -7.65 -25.91 -9.94
N PHE A 66 -6.95 -24.82 -9.62
CA PHE A 66 -6.50 -23.82 -10.59
C PHE A 66 -5.01 -23.46 -10.48
N PRO A 67 -4.08 -24.44 -10.39
CA PRO A 67 -2.65 -24.15 -10.17
C PRO A 67 -1.96 -23.40 -11.31
N LYS A 68 -2.50 -23.46 -12.53
CA LYS A 68 -1.88 -22.89 -13.75
C LYS A 68 -2.67 -21.71 -14.34
N VAL A 69 -3.78 -21.32 -13.71
CA VAL A 69 -4.66 -20.26 -14.18
C VAL A 69 -4.60 -19.13 -13.17
N ASN A 70 -4.50 -17.88 -13.65
CA ASN A 70 -4.61 -16.72 -12.78
C ASN A 70 -6.08 -16.50 -12.38
N MET A 71 -6.57 -17.38 -11.51
CA MET A 71 -7.94 -17.38 -11.01
C MET A 71 -7.98 -16.74 -9.62
N THR A 72 -8.88 -15.79 -9.42
CA THR A 72 -9.24 -15.25 -8.11
C THR A 72 -10.50 -15.94 -7.61
N ILE A 73 -10.41 -16.56 -6.44
CA ILE A 73 -11.55 -17.22 -5.80
C ILE A 73 -11.99 -16.36 -4.64
N LYS A 74 -13.29 -16.06 -4.59
CA LYS A 74 -13.94 -15.38 -3.46
C LYS A 74 -15.14 -16.18 -2.97
N ILE A 75 -15.13 -16.47 -1.69
CA ILE A 75 -16.21 -17.16 -1.00
C ILE A 75 -17.08 -16.12 -0.30
N GLN A 76 -18.38 -16.21 -0.54
CA GLN A 76 -19.40 -15.42 0.13
C GLN A 76 -20.27 -16.37 0.94
N GLU A 77 -20.06 -16.38 2.25
CA GLU A 77 -20.93 -17.11 3.18
C GLU A 77 -22.18 -16.30 3.53
N ARG A 78 -23.28 -17.02 3.73
CA ARG A 78 -24.49 -16.59 4.41
C ARG A 78 -24.80 -17.60 5.51
N PHE A 79 -25.19 -17.09 6.68
CA PHE A 79 -25.51 -17.91 7.83
C PHE A 79 -27.02 -17.96 8.07
N SER A 80 -27.53 -19.15 8.40
CA SER A 80 -28.91 -19.38 8.83
C SER A 80 -28.90 -19.71 10.32
N LEU A 81 -28.57 -18.72 11.14
CA LEU A 81 -28.36 -18.89 12.58
C LEU A 81 -29.70 -19.09 13.31
N SER A 82 -29.65 -19.83 14.41
CA SER A 82 -30.81 -19.99 15.29
C SER A 82 -31.18 -18.66 15.98
N ALA A 83 -32.42 -18.53 16.42
CA ALA A 83 -32.92 -17.33 17.13
C ALA A 83 -32.20 -17.02 18.46
N GLN A 84 -31.27 -17.87 18.89
CA GLN A 84 -30.44 -17.67 20.09
C GLN A 84 -29.26 -16.73 19.83
N TYR A 85 -28.91 -16.51 18.55
CA TYR A 85 -27.90 -15.52 18.20
C TYR A 85 -28.50 -14.12 18.28
N THR A 86 -28.02 -13.35 19.27
CA THR A 86 -28.25 -11.91 19.38
C THR A 86 -27.01 -11.19 18.86
N VAL A 87 -27.12 -9.90 18.54
CA VAL A 87 -25.97 -9.10 18.08
C VAL A 87 -24.80 -9.21 19.06
N LYS A 88 -25.09 -9.22 20.37
CA LYS A 88 -24.10 -9.40 21.43
C LYS A 88 -23.36 -10.75 21.36
N THR A 89 -24.10 -11.87 21.33
CA THR A 89 -23.48 -13.20 21.30
C THR A 89 -22.74 -13.47 20.00
N LEU A 90 -23.22 -12.90 18.89
CA LEU A 90 -22.52 -12.91 17.61
C LEU A 90 -21.18 -12.18 17.73
N LEU A 91 -21.15 -10.96 18.27
CA LEU A 91 -19.92 -10.20 18.43
C LEU A 91 -18.94 -10.93 19.36
N ASP A 92 -19.39 -11.45 20.49
CA ASP A 92 -18.52 -12.17 21.44
C ASP A 92 -17.82 -13.37 20.78
N THR A 93 -18.50 -14.07 19.86
CA THR A 93 -17.97 -15.28 19.21
C THR A 93 -17.27 -14.99 17.88
N TYR A 94 -17.69 -13.94 17.17
CA TYR A 94 -17.33 -13.70 15.77
C TYR A 94 -16.53 -12.41 15.55
N LYS A 95 -16.26 -11.62 16.60
CA LYS A 95 -15.49 -10.38 16.52
C LYS A 95 -14.13 -10.57 15.83
N ASP A 96 -13.40 -11.64 16.14
CA ASP A 96 -12.11 -11.91 15.51
C ASP A 96 -12.23 -12.12 13.99
N SER A 97 -13.32 -12.75 13.55
CA SER A 97 -13.58 -12.93 12.12
C SER A 97 -13.95 -11.63 11.43
N ILE A 98 -14.70 -10.74 12.10
CA ILE A 98 -14.99 -9.38 11.61
C ILE A 98 -13.69 -8.59 11.47
N LEU A 99 -12.83 -8.63 12.50
CA LEU A 99 -11.52 -7.95 12.47
C LEU A 99 -10.65 -8.43 11.31
N THR A 100 -10.60 -9.74 11.09
CA THR A 100 -9.84 -10.35 9.98
C THR A 100 -10.41 -9.97 8.60
N GLU A 101 -11.73 -9.85 8.49
CA GLU A 101 -12.36 -9.36 7.25
C GLU A 101 -12.04 -7.89 7.00
N VAL A 102 -12.19 -7.03 8.01
CA VAL A 102 -11.88 -5.59 7.87
C VAL A 102 -10.40 -5.37 7.57
N ALA A 103 -9.49 -6.18 8.13
CA ALA A 103 -8.06 -6.13 7.81
C ALA A 103 -7.78 -6.33 6.30
N SER A 104 -8.62 -7.10 5.61
CA SER A 104 -8.48 -7.33 4.17
C SER A 104 -8.98 -6.17 3.30
N TYR A 105 -9.84 -5.30 3.86
CA TYR A 105 -10.34 -4.10 3.18
C TYR A 105 -9.48 -2.87 3.50
N SER A 106 -9.28 -2.57 4.78
CA SER A 106 -8.55 -1.38 5.23
C SER A 106 -7.75 -1.67 6.52
N PRO A 107 -6.41 -1.56 6.48
CA PRO A 107 -5.57 -1.66 7.68
C PRO A 107 -5.91 -0.59 8.73
N ILE A 108 -6.37 0.58 8.30
CA ILE A 108 -6.75 1.71 9.16
C ILE A 108 -7.97 1.33 10.00
N LEU A 109 -9.04 0.84 9.34
CA LEU A 109 -10.26 0.40 10.01
C LEU A 109 -10.01 -0.79 10.92
N HIS A 110 -9.15 -1.73 10.52
CA HIS A 110 -8.75 -2.85 11.38
C HIS A 110 -8.10 -2.36 12.68
N THR A 111 -7.17 -1.42 12.58
CA THR A 111 -6.51 -0.84 13.77
C THR A 111 -7.50 -0.12 14.66
N ALA A 112 -8.41 0.65 14.05
CA ALA A 112 -9.46 1.37 14.77
C ALA A 112 -10.42 0.42 15.51
N LEU A 113 -10.98 -0.58 14.82
CA LEU A 113 -11.88 -1.58 15.42
C LEU A 113 -11.20 -2.43 16.50
N ARG A 114 -9.89 -2.73 16.34
CA ARG A 114 -9.13 -3.51 17.32
C ARG A 114 -8.99 -2.77 18.65
N LYS A 115 -8.79 -1.45 18.61
CA LYS A 115 -8.75 -0.57 19.79
C LYS A 115 -10.14 -0.09 20.24
N GLY A 116 -11.12 -0.22 19.35
CA GLY A 116 -12.49 0.18 19.57
C GLY A 116 -13.24 -0.75 20.53
N GLU A 117 -14.26 -0.19 21.16
CA GLU A 117 -15.19 -0.89 22.04
C GLU A 117 -16.51 -1.12 21.31
N PHE A 118 -17.14 -2.24 21.61
CA PHE A 118 -18.43 -2.61 21.03
C PHE A 118 -19.42 -2.75 22.18
N ALA A 119 -20.49 -1.98 22.14
CA ALA A 119 -21.61 -2.11 23.04
C ALA A 119 -22.83 -2.51 22.22
N ALA A 120 -23.37 -3.70 22.49
CA ALA A 120 -24.57 -4.18 21.83
C ALA A 120 -25.72 -4.21 22.84
N GLU A 121 -26.75 -3.40 22.58
CA GLU A 121 -28.00 -3.37 23.33
C GLU A 121 -29.15 -3.73 22.38
N GLU A 122 -29.76 -4.90 22.60
CA GLU A 122 -30.85 -5.42 21.77
C GLU A 122 -30.52 -5.44 20.27
N ASP A 123 -31.16 -4.55 19.50
CA ASP A 123 -30.99 -4.38 18.05
C ASP A 123 -30.09 -3.19 17.69
N VAL A 124 -29.41 -2.58 18.66
CA VAL A 124 -28.49 -1.45 18.43
C VAL A 124 -27.07 -1.88 18.75
N LEU A 125 -26.18 -1.70 17.77
CA LEU A 125 -24.75 -1.87 17.92
C LEU A 125 -24.09 -0.49 17.96
N GLU A 126 -23.55 -0.13 19.11
CA GLU A 126 -22.65 1.01 19.24
C GLU A 126 -21.19 0.55 19.10
N VAL A 127 -20.48 1.20 18.17
CA VAL A 127 -19.06 0.99 17.93
C VAL A 127 -18.33 2.28 18.33
N ILE A 128 -17.61 2.22 19.44
CA ILE A 128 -16.88 3.36 20.00
C ILE A 128 -15.44 3.29 19.51
N LEU A 129 -15.05 4.22 18.64
CA LEU A 129 -13.73 4.29 18.02
C LEU A 129 -12.91 5.45 18.59
N GLU A 130 -11.58 5.37 18.47
CA GLU A 130 -10.71 6.51 18.75
C GLU A 130 -10.92 7.62 17.70
N ASP A 131 -11.05 8.86 18.17
CA ASP A 131 -11.24 10.00 17.29
C ASP A 131 -9.94 10.34 16.54
N ARG A 132 -9.84 9.85 15.29
CA ARG A 132 -8.73 10.10 14.39
C ARG A 132 -9.28 10.49 13.00
N VAL A 133 -8.68 11.48 12.36
CA VAL A 133 -9.12 12.00 11.05
C VAL A 133 -9.29 10.89 9.99
N PRO A 134 -8.32 9.95 9.80
CA PRO A 134 -8.48 8.89 8.78
C PRO A 134 -9.62 7.90 9.08
N VAL A 135 -9.99 7.74 10.36
CA VAL A 135 -11.08 6.86 10.79
C VAL A 135 -12.44 7.51 10.50
N ARG A 136 -12.54 8.83 10.65
CA ARG A 136 -13.75 9.59 10.27
C ARG A 136 -14.00 9.54 8.77
N GLU A 137 -12.95 9.70 7.96
CA GLU A 137 -13.08 9.63 6.49
C GLU A 137 -13.54 8.25 6.00
N SER A 138 -13.20 7.20 6.74
CA SER A 138 -13.54 5.81 6.40
C SER A 138 -14.78 5.29 7.14
N GLU A 139 -15.53 6.16 7.82
CA GLU A 139 -16.70 5.78 8.65
C GLU A 139 -17.79 5.10 7.81
N GLU A 140 -18.11 5.66 6.64
CA GLU A 140 -19.13 5.11 5.74
C GLU A 140 -18.76 3.70 5.25
N GLU A 141 -17.47 3.49 4.95
CA GLU A 141 -16.96 2.19 4.53
C GLU A 141 -17.10 1.17 5.67
N LEU A 142 -16.72 1.55 6.89
CA LEU A 142 -16.87 0.70 8.06
C LEU A 142 -18.32 0.32 8.32
N TYR A 143 -19.23 1.30 8.27
CA TYR A 143 -20.66 1.07 8.40
C TYR A 143 -21.15 0.04 7.38
N SER A 144 -20.79 0.23 6.10
CA SER A 144 -21.21 -0.68 5.03
C SER A 144 -20.68 -2.10 5.23
N VAL A 145 -19.44 -2.26 5.71
CA VAL A 145 -18.85 -3.58 5.98
C VAL A 145 -19.57 -4.27 7.14
N LEU A 146 -19.80 -3.56 8.25
CA LEU A 146 -20.48 -4.13 9.42
C LEU A 146 -21.94 -4.47 9.11
N GLU A 147 -22.65 -3.62 8.37
CA GLU A 147 -24.03 -3.86 7.94
C GLU A 147 -24.11 -5.13 7.06
N LYS A 148 -23.21 -5.27 6.09
CA LYS A 148 -23.13 -6.47 5.24
C LYS A 148 -22.87 -7.74 6.06
N ILE A 149 -22.02 -7.67 7.08
CA ILE A 149 -21.71 -8.85 7.90
C ILE A 149 -22.89 -9.20 8.82
N ILE A 150 -23.43 -8.24 9.56
CA ILE A 150 -24.45 -8.49 10.59
C ILE A 150 -25.82 -8.72 9.97
N VAL A 151 -26.22 -7.85 9.03
CA VAL A 151 -27.57 -7.87 8.45
C VAL A 151 -27.65 -8.83 7.27
N GLU A 152 -26.81 -8.66 6.24
CA GLU A 152 -26.95 -9.47 5.01
C GLU A 152 -26.46 -10.91 5.18
N ARG A 153 -25.37 -11.10 5.92
CA ARG A 153 -24.73 -12.41 6.10
C ARG A 153 -25.27 -13.18 7.30
N CYS A 154 -25.36 -12.56 8.48
CA CYS A 154 -25.89 -13.23 9.68
C CYS A 154 -27.43 -13.17 9.80
N GLY A 155 -28.10 -12.33 9.00
CA GLY A 155 -29.56 -12.25 8.97
C GLY A 155 -30.16 -11.54 10.20
N LEU A 156 -29.37 -10.76 10.94
CA LEU A 156 -29.84 -10.05 12.14
C LEU A 156 -30.31 -8.65 11.78
N SER A 157 -31.41 -8.19 12.39
CA SER A 157 -31.83 -6.79 12.31
C SER A 157 -31.03 -5.96 13.31
N CYS A 158 -30.13 -5.10 12.85
CA CYS A 158 -29.34 -4.25 13.72
C CYS A 158 -29.15 -2.86 13.15
N LYS A 159 -29.26 -1.83 14.00
CA LYS A 159 -28.85 -0.46 13.71
C LYS A 159 -27.46 -0.23 14.25
N ILE A 160 -26.53 0.18 13.39
CA ILE A 160 -25.16 0.45 13.77
C ILE A 160 -25.01 1.95 14.04
N HIS A 161 -24.44 2.31 15.18
CA HIS A 161 -24.07 3.67 15.54
C HIS A 161 -22.57 3.72 15.79
N ILE A 162 -21.87 4.63 15.12
CA ILE A 162 -20.43 4.83 15.32
C ILE A 162 -20.27 6.09 16.16
N SER A 163 -19.61 5.94 17.31
CA SER A 163 -19.30 7.04 18.22
C SER A 163 -17.79 7.13 18.45
N TYR A 164 -17.33 8.30 18.88
CA TYR A 164 -15.91 8.59 18.99
C TYR A 164 -15.52 8.94 20.42
N LYS A 165 -14.41 8.38 20.90
CA LYS A 165 -13.76 8.75 22.16
C LYS A 165 -12.45 9.50 21.91
N GLU A 166 -12.21 10.54 22.70
CA GLU A 166 -10.94 11.27 22.68
C GLU A 166 -9.79 10.33 23.06
N VAL A 167 -8.69 10.42 22.32
CA VAL A 167 -7.50 9.58 22.55
C VAL A 167 -6.77 10.09 23.81
N PRO A 168 -6.55 9.27 24.85
CA PRO A 168 -5.67 9.65 25.96
C PRO A 168 -4.24 9.82 25.42
N GLU A 169 -3.67 11.01 25.58
CA GLU A 169 -2.34 11.40 25.04
C GLU A 169 -1.17 10.47 25.45
N ASP A 170 -1.37 9.60 26.44
CA ASP A 170 -0.30 8.77 27.03
C ASP A 170 0.00 7.45 26.30
N THR A 171 -0.91 6.92 25.46
CA THR A 171 -0.70 5.60 24.82
C THR A 171 0.28 5.61 23.64
N HIS A 172 0.55 6.77 23.04
CA HIS A 172 1.44 6.89 21.89
C HIS A 172 2.93 6.71 22.22
N LYS A 173 3.36 7.03 23.46
CA LYS A 173 4.77 6.89 23.86
C LYS A 173 5.13 5.45 24.25
N GLU A 174 4.16 4.67 24.74
CA GLU A 174 4.39 3.30 25.19
C GLU A 174 4.32 2.28 24.04
N GLU A 175 3.41 2.42 23.08
CA GLU A 175 3.34 1.48 21.96
C GLU A 175 4.54 1.60 21.01
N ASP A 176 5.03 2.82 20.78
CA ASP A 176 6.23 3.08 19.99
C ASP A 176 7.50 2.60 20.71
N SER A 177 7.58 2.74 22.04
CA SER A 177 8.73 2.26 22.82
C SER A 177 8.77 0.74 22.90
N ILE A 178 7.62 0.06 23.08
CA ILE A 178 7.52 -1.40 23.08
C ILE A 178 7.81 -1.99 21.69
N ARG A 179 7.42 -1.29 20.60
CA ARG A 179 7.79 -1.67 19.23
C ARG A 179 9.29 -1.56 18.99
N LEU A 180 9.88 -0.44 19.41
CA LEU A 180 11.32 -0.19 19.27
C LEU A 180 12.13 -1.21 20.07
N GLU A 181 11.72 -1.54 21.30
CA GLU A 181 12.38 -2.54 22.13
C GLU A 181 12.29 -3.95 21.55
N ARG A 182 11.15 -4.34 20.97
CA ARG A 182 11.00 -5.63 20.27
C ARG A 182 11.86 -5.71 19.00
N GLU A 183 11.92 -4.62 18.22
CA GLU A 183 12.80 -4.54 17.04
C GLU A 183 14.27 -4.65 17.43
N VAL A 184 14.68 -3.98 18.51
CA VAL A 184 16.06 -4.05 19.01
C VAL A 184 16.40 -5.45 19.50
N ALA A 185 15.47 -6.15 20.17
CA ALA A 185 15.65 -7.53 20.61
C ALA A 185 15.76 -8.53 19.44
N ASP A 186 14.97 -8.34 18.38
CA ASP A 186 15.04 -9.16 17.17
C ASP A 186 16.32 -8.92 16.35
N ILE A 187 16.84 -7.69 16.35
CA ILE A 187 18.13 -7.37 15.73
C ILE A 187 19.29 -7.97 16.54
N ALA A 188 19.21 -7.90 17.88
CA ALA A 188 20.24 -8.44 18.76
C ALA A 188 20.33 -9.98 18.69
N SER A 189 19.20 -10.67 18.61
CA SER A 189 19.16 -12.14 18.46
C SER A 189 19.71 -12.59 17.09
N ARG A 190 19.41 -11.85 16.00
CA ARG A 190 19.95 -12.12 14.65
C ARG A 190 21.45 -11.81 14.53
N ALA A 191 21.96 -10.84 15.27
CA ALA A 191 23.38 -10.48 15.27
C ALA A 191 24.25 -11.48 16.06
N GLY A 192 23.67 -12.22 17.02
CA GLY A 192 24.38 -13.19 17.86
C GLY A 192 24.78 -14.50 17.16
N GLU A 193 24.14 -14.87 16.05
CA GLU A 193 24.33 -16.18 15.39
C GLU A 193 25.28 -16.15 14.18
N SER A 194 25.82 -14.98 13.80
CA SER A 194 26.61 -14.82 12.56
C SER A 194 28.09 -14.55 12.80
N ASN A 195 28.74 -15.27 13.72
CA ASN A 195 30.19 -15.12 13.93
C ASN A 195 30.91 -16.43 14.27
N ALA A 196 30.88 -17.40 13.35
CA ALA A 196 31.89 -18.46 13.29
C ALA A 196 31.84 -19.20 11.95
N GLN A 197 32.55 -18.72 10.92
CA GLN A 197 33.37 -19.58 10.04
C GLN A 197 34.13 -18.82 8.93
N LYS A 198 35.46 -18.82 9.11
CA LYS A 198 36.55 -19.04 8.13
C LYS A 198 36.70 -18.09 6.93
N ASN A 199 37.90 -17.50 6.85
CA ASN A 199 38.74 -17.64 5.65
C ASN A 199 40.23 -17.61 6.04
N ASP A 200 40.96 -18.59 5.53
CA ASP A 200 42.39 -18.81 5.71
C ASP A 200 43.03 -18.98 4.31
N VAL A 201 44.32 -18.65 4.22
CA VAL A 201 45.30 -18.91 3.12
C VAL A 201 45.50 -17.87 1.99
N LYS A 202 46.42 -16.94 2.28
CA LYS A 202 47.73 -16.61 1.63
C LYS A 202 47.98 -16.81 0.12
N ALA A 203 48.31 -15.68 -0.52
CA ALA A 203 49.56 -15.26 -1.20
C ALA A 203 50.30 -16.18 -2.20
N ASP A 204 50.64 -15.62 -3.38
CA ASP A 204 52.02 -15.66 -3.90
C ASP A 204 52.32 -14.54 -4.93
N VAL A 205 53.56 -14.03 -4.91
CA VAL A 205 54.07 -12.84 -5.61
C VAL A 205 55.24 -13.25 -6.52
N LYS A 206 55.32 -12.72 -7.75
CA LYS A 206 56.63 -12.55 -8.45
C LYS A 206 56.75 -11.20 -9.18
N LYS A 207 57.84 -10.51 -8.82
CA LYS A 207 58.44 -9.25 -9.31
C LYS A 207 58.93 -9.39 -10.77
N GLY A 208 59.16 -8.35 -11.58
CA GLY A 208 59.15 -6.89 -11.38
C GLY A 208 59.75 -6.17 -12.60
N VAL A 209 59.83 -4.84 -12.54
CA VAL A 209 60.97 -3.93 -12.86
C VAL A 209 60.42 -2.51 -13.12
N HIS A 210 61.10 -1.56 -12.49
CA HIS A 210 60.75 -0.15 -12.27
C HIS A 210 60.81 0.76 -13.49
N LYS A 211 59.97 1.82 -13.48
CA LYS A 211 60.35 3.20 -13.83
C LYS A 211 59.60 4.18 -12.92
N GLU A 212 60.34 5.17 -12.45
CA GLU A 212 60.01 6.12 -11.38
C GLU A 212 59.03 7.25 -11.79
N GLU A 213 58.45 7.86 -10.75
CA GLU A 213 57.85 9.21 -10.66
C GLU A 213 56.44 9.45 -11.23
N GLU A 214 55.41 9.36 -10.37
CA GLU A 214 54.81 10.56 -9.75
C GLU A 214 53.77 10.17 -8.68
N SER A 215 53.96 10.71 -7.48
CA SER A 215 53.09 10.52 -6.31
C SER A 215 51.83 11.37 -6.43
N ILE A 216 50.79 10.84 -7.07
CA ILE A 216 49.44 11.41 -6.99
C ILE A 216 48.68 10.69 -5.86
N ARG A 217 48.49 11.41 -4.76
CA ARG A 217 47.54 11.09 -3.69
C ARG A 217 46.21 10.73 -4.38
N LYS A 218 45.70 9.51 -4.17
CA LYS A 218 44.31 9.17 -4.52
C LYS A 218 43.38 9.99 -3.62
N GLU A 219 43.14 11.22 -4.01
CA GLU A 219 41.88 11.89 -3.73
C GLU A 219 40.78 11.01 -4.31
N GLU A 220 39.77 10.72 -3.50
CA GLU A 220 38.57 10.03 -3.92
C GLU A 220 37.97 10.79 -5.11
N TYR A 221 38.03 10.16 -6.30
CA TYR A 221 37.38 10.67 -7.49
C TYR A 221 35.89 10.90 -7.20
N LYS A 222 35.51 12.17 -7.01
CA LYS A 222 34.12 12.63 -7.03
C LYS A 222 33.53 12.21 -8.38
N LYS A 223 32.67 11.18 -8.37
CA LYS A 223 31.87 10.85 -9.55
C LYS A 223 30.98 12.05 -9.87
N PRO A 224 31.04 12.62 -11.08
CA PRO A 224 30.20 13.76 -11.44
C PRO A 224 28.71 13.35 -11.41
N LEU A 225 27.84 14.27 -10.99
CA LEU A 225 26.37 14.12 -11.02
C LEU A 225 25.84 13.88 -12.44
N LYS A 226 26.52 14.46 -13.43
CA LYS A 226 26.23 14.34 -14.86
C LYS A 226 27.05 13.21 -15.49
N ARG A 227 26.37 12.30 -16.18
CA ARG A 227 27.00 11.28 -17.05
C ARG A 227 26.91 11.60 -18.54
N SER A 228 26.19 12.66 -18.93
CA SER A 228 25.99 13.09 -20.33
C SER A 228 26.30 14.58 -20.49
N ASP A 229 26.71 14.97 -21.70
CA ASP A 229 27.10 16.34 -22.09
C ASP A 229 25.91 17.29 -22.34
N ASN A 230 24.66 16.83 -22.15
CA ASN A 230 23.48 17.64 -22.42
C ASN A 230 23.11 18.56 -21.24
N PRO A 231 22.84 19.86 -21.49
CA PRO A 231 22.61 20.85 -20.44
C PRO A 231 21.29 20.64 -19.70
N ASP A 232 20.34 19.93 -20.31
CA ASP A 232 19.01 19.66 -19.74
C ASP A 232 18.98 18.41 -18.84
N VAL A 233 20.05 17.61 -18.79
CA VAL A 233 20.15 16.45 -17.88
C VAL A 233 20.60 16.93 -16.51
N ILE A 234 19.75 16.75 -15.51
CA ILE A 234 20.00 17.13 -14.11
C ILE A 234 20.72 15.99 -13.38
N TYR A 235 20.29 14.74 -13.61
CA TYR A 235 20.81 13.57 -12.91
C TYR A 235 20.80 12.34 -13.81
N GLY A 236 21.78 11.45 -13.65
CA GLY A 236 21.79 10.14 -14.31
C GLY A 236 22.11 10.16 -15.82
N LYS A 237 21.45 9.29 -16.59
CA LYS A 237 21.60 9.16 -18.05
C LYS A 237 20.47 9.87 -18.78
N GLU A 238 20.74 10.26 -20.02
CA GLU A 238 19.73 10.77 -20.96
C GLU A 238 18.79 9.65 -21.45
N PHE A 239 17.51 9.99 -21.65
CA PHE A 239 16.49 9.08 -22.16
C PHE A 239 15.40 9.85 -22.93
N GLU A 240 14.96 9.29 -24.06
CA GLU A 240 13.96 9.90 -24.95
C GLU A 240 12.57 9.21 -24.91
N GLU A 241 12.39 8.20 -24.07
CA GLU A 241 11.16 7.40 -23.95
C GLU A 241 9.91 8.24 -23.65
N GLU A 242 8.74 7.83 -24.15
CA GLU A 242 7.48 8.54 -23.93
C GLU A 242 7.07 8.52 -22.46
N ALA A 243 6.50 9.63 -21.99
CA ALA A 243 6.05 9.75 -20.61
C ALA A 243 4.65 9.15 -20.45
N ILE A 244 4.51 8.31 -19.43
CA ILE A 244 3.25 7.69 -19.01
C ILE A 244 2.55 8.68 -18.05
N PRO A 245 1.22 8.89 -18.17
CA PRO A 245 0.45 9.66 -17.19
C PRO A 245 0.57 9.05 -15.79
N ILE A 246 0.59 9.87 -14.75
CA ILE A 246 0.75 9.39 -13.38
C ILE A 246 -0.43 8.52 -12.96
N GLU A 247 -1.66 8.86 -13.37
CA GLU A 247 -2.88 8.10 -13.10
C GLU A 247 -2.83 6.63 -13.57
N ASP A 248 -2.09 6.35 -14.65
CA ASP A 248 -1.98 4.99 -15.21
C ASP A 248 -0.98 4.11 -14.44
N ILE A 249 -0.23 4.67 -13.48
CA ILE A 249 0.81 3.95 -12.75
C ILE A 249 0.20 3.27 -11.52
N ILE A 250 -0.34 2.07 -11.73
CA ILE A 250 -1.00 1.28 -10.67
C ILE A 250 -0.10 0.10 -10.24
N GLY A 251 0.39 0.15 -9.00
CA GLY A 251 1.20 -0.91 -8.37
C GLY A 251 2.68 -0.86 -8.74
N ASP A 252 3.42 -1.93 -8.41
CA ASP A 252 4.86 -2.07 -8.71
C ASP A 252 5.09 -2.27 -10.22
N ILE A 253 5.08 -1.17 -10.96
CA ILE A 253 5.43 -1.13 -12.37
C ILE A 253 6.93 -0.81 -12.45
N GLY A 254 7.72 -1.84 -12.76
CA GLY A 254 9.18 -1.84 -12.94
C GLY A 254 9.83 -0.50 -13.23
N GLU A 255 10.21 -0.19 -14.47
CA GLU A 255 10.82 1.08 -14.87
C GLU A 255 9.77 1.94 -15.58
N VAL A 256 9.56 3.17 -15.11
CA VAL A 256 8.57 4.11 -15.62
C VAL A 256 9.21 5.46 -15.95
N VAL A 257 8.62 6.14 -16.93
CA VAL A 257 9.01 7.48 -17.35
C VAL A 257 7.85 8.42 -17.11
N VAL A 258 8.04 9.40 -16.24
CA VAL A 258 7.01 10.36 -15.81
C VAL A 258 7.46 11.77 -16.14
N ARG A 259 6.52 12.65 -16.48
CA ARG A 259 6.76 14.09 -16.63
C ARG A 259 5.84 14.85 -15.69
N GLY A 260 6.32 15.92 -15.09
CA GLY A 260 5.48 16.73 -14.21
C GLY A 260 6.18 17.95 -13.63
N LYS A 261 5.41 18.69 -12.84
CA LYS A 261 5.82 19.88 -12.10
C LYS A 261 6.11 19.49 -10.66
N ILE A 262 7.22 19.99 -10.13
CA ILE A 262 7.57 19.80 -8.71
C ILE A 262 6.70 20.73 -7.85
N ILE A 263 6.01 20.18 -6.85
CA ILE A 263 5.15 20.93 -5.92
C ILE A 263 5.83 21.15 -4.58
N ALA A 264 6.47 20.13 -4.03
CA ALA A 264 7.13 20.16 -2.73
C ALA A 264 8.50 19.50 -2.84
N VAL A 265 9.45 19.96 -2.03
CA VAL A 265 10.82 19.48 -2.01
C VAL A 265 11.29 19.42 -0.57
N ASP A 266 11.74 18.25 -0.14
CA ASP A 266 12.22 17.98 1.21
C ASP A 266 13.52 17.19 1.18
N LYS A 267 14.34 17.40 2.22
CA LYS A 267 15.63 16.72 2.38
C LYS A 267 15.81 16.21 3.79
N ARG A 268 16.27 14.96 3.92
CA ARG A 268 16.53 14.30 5.21
C ARG A 268 17.88 13.59 5.20
N GLU A 269 18.76 13.97 6.11
CA GLU A 269 20.09 13.36 6.25
C GLU A 269 20.03 12.02 6.99
N ILE A 270 20.81 11.03 6.53
CA ILE A 270 21.00 9.73 7.19
C ILE A 270 22.44 9.65 7.74
N ARG A 271 22.62 8.89 8.83
CA ARG A 271 23.91 8.61 9.51
C ARG A 271 25.05 8.01 8.65
N ASN A 272 24.85 7.79 7.33
CA ASN A 272 25.79 7.16 6.40
C ASN A 272 26.32 8.13 5.30
N GLU A 273 26.43 9.43 5.58
CA GLU A 273 26.86 10.47 4.60
C GLU A 273 26.01 10.53 3.32
N LYS A 274 24.77 10.02 3.43
CA LYS A 274 23.77 10.05 2.37
C LYS A 274 22.56 10.82 2.87
N THR A 275 22.03 11.66 2.00
CA THR A 275 20.79 12.39 2.21
C THR A 275 19.72 11.80 1.30
N ILE A 276 18.54 11.56 1.87
CA ILE A 276 17.33 11.29 1.10
C ILE A 276 16.79 12.63 0.65
N PHE A 277 16.74 12.82 -0.66
CA PHE A 277 16.05 13.93 -1.28
C PHE A 277 14.74 13.40 -1.82
N PHE A 278 13.63 13.92 -1.31
CA PHE A 278 12.30 13.53 -1.75
C PHE A 278 11.51 14.75 -2.18
N PHE A 279 10.76 14.61 -3.25
CA PHE A 279 9.98 15.70 -3.82
C PHE A 279 8.75 15.15 -4.52
N ASP A 280 7.71 15.97 -4.54
CA ASP A 280 6.42 15.60 -5.08
C ASP A 280 6.28 16.15 -6.48
N ILE A 281 5.93 15.28 -7.42
CA ILE A 281 5.73 15.64 -8.82
C ILE A 281 4.27 15.42 -9.22
N THR A 282 3.67 16.43 -9.86
CA THR A 282 2.32 16.32 -10.43
C THR A 282 2.33 16.53 -11.93
N ASP A 283 1.53 15.76 -12.66
CA ASP A 283 1.22 15.99 -14.07
C ASP A 283 -0.16 16.66 -14.27
N PHE A 284 -0.75 17.16 -13.18
CA PHE A 284 -2.12 17.68 -13.05
C PHE A 284 -3.23 16.63 -13.11
N THR A 285 -2.92 15.38 -13.43
CA THR A 285 -3.87 14.26 -13.29
C THR A 285 -3.75 13.65 -11.91
N ASP A 286 -2.51 13.42 -11.45
CA ASP A 286 -2.22 12.89 -10.13
C ASP A 286 -0.86 13.41 -9.62
N THR A 287 -0.48 13.06 -8.40
CA THR A 287 0.76 13.45 -7.74
C THR A 287 1.47 12.22 -7.17
N MET A 288 2.77 12.10 -7.41
CA MET A 288 3.61 11.02 -6.86
C MET A 288 4.85 11.57 -6.17
N THR A 289 5.29 10.84 -5.16
CA THR A 289 6.52 11.15 -4.41
C THR A 289 7.72 10.46 -5.06
N VAL A 290 8.78 11.22 -5.33
CA VAL A 290 10.03 10.73 -5.93
C VAL A 290 11.13 10.76 -4.87
N LYS A 291 11.87 9.65 -4.71
CA LYS A 291 12.93 9.54 -3.70
C LYS A 291 14.29 9.23 -4.31
N ILE A 292 15.28 10.05 -3.98
CA ILE A 292 16.67 9.90 -4.43
C ILE A 292 17.59 9.81 -3.22
N PHE A 293 18.49 8.83 -3.25
CA PHE A 293 19.60 8.76 -2.30
C PHE A 293 20.82 9.42 -2.90
N LEU A 294 21.16 10.61 -2.42
CA LEU A 294 22.31 11.40 -2.84
C LEU A 294 23.38 11.41 -1.75
N ARG A 295 24.64 11.63 -2.12
CA ARG A 295 25.70 11.95 -1.14
C ARG A 295 25.55 13.40 -0.70
N ASN A 296 25.93 13.73 0.53
CA ASN A 296 25.75 15.08 1.09
C ASN A 296 26.34 16.18 0.19
N ASP A 297 27.53 15.95 -0.39
CA ASP A 297 28.18 16.86 -1.34
C ASP A 297 27.34 17.23 -2.58
N GLN A 298 26.35 16.40 -2.94
CA GLN A 298 25.56 16.53 -4.16
C GLN A 298 24.17 17.10 -3.93
N VAL A 299 23.77 17.29 -2.67
CA VAL A 299 22.42 17.75 -2.30
C VAL A 299 22.22 19.21 -2.68
N ASP A 300 23.23 20.05 -2.46
CA ASP A 300 23.12 21.49 -2.70
C ASP A 300 22.96 21.79 -4.20
N GLU A 301 23.72 21.11 -5.07
CA GLU A 301 23.58 21.23 -6.53
C GLU A 301 22.20 20.76 -7.02
N MET A 302 21.67 19.66 -6.46
CA MET A 302 20.35 19.14 -6.82
C MET A 302 19.23 20.06 -6.35
N SER A 303 19.34 20.64 -5.14
CA SER A 303 18.36 21.57 -4.61
C SER A 303 18.26 22.88 -5.41
N ALA A 304 19.37 23.31 -6.04
CA ALA A 304 19.37 24.49 -6.91
C ALA A 304 18.67 24.24 -8.27
N LEU A 305 18.70 22.99 -8.77
CA LEU A 305 18.10 22.61 -10.05
C LEU A 305 16.64 22.14 -9.90
N LEU A 306 16.32 21.48 -8.79
CA LEU A 306 14.99 20.94 -8.45
C LEU A 306 14.32 21.84 -7.40
N PHE A 307 13.87 23.01 -7.84
CA PHE A 307 13.09 23.92 -7.00
C PHE A 307 11.59 23.78 -7.27
N GLN A 308 10.77 24.20 -6.30
CA GLN A 308 9.32 24.22 -6.42
C GLN A 308 8.87 24.99 -7.67
N GLY A 309 8.08 24.33 -8.51
CA GLY A 309 7.58 24.89 -9.76
C GLY A 309 8.41 24.58 -11.01
N ALA A 310 9.55 23.89 -10.87
CA ALA A 310 10.29 23.37 -12.02
C ALA A 310 9.53 22.22 -12.71
N PHE A 311 9.67 22.14 -14.04
CA PHE A 311 9.13 21.04 -14.84
C PHE A 311 10.24 20.07 -15.18
N VAL A 312 10.02 18.80 -14.84
CA VAL A 312 11.02 17.74 -15.00
C VAL A 312 10.38 16.49 -15.60
N LYS A 313 11.24 15.70 -16.25
CA LYS A 313 10.96 14.36 -16.75
C LYS A 313 11.89 13.40 -16.05
N ILE A 314 11.36 12.32 -15.50
CA ILE A 314 12.06 11.42 -14.60
C ILE A 314 11.90 10.01 -15.14
N LYS A 315 13.01 9.27 -15.19
CA LYS A 315 13.02 7.83 -15.42
C LYS A 315 13.45 7.14 -14.14
N GLY A 316 12.57 6.32 -13.57
CA GLY A 316 12.83 5.64 -12.31
C GLY A 316 11.97 4.40 -12.16
N SER A 317 12.14 3.68 -11.07
CA SER A 317 11.35 2.49 -10.79
C SER A 317 10.22 2.82 -9.84
N ALA A 318 8.96 2.55 -10.23
CA ALA A 318 7.83 2.73 -9.33
C ALA A 318 7.75 1.50 -8.42
N MET A 319 7.98 1.73 -7.13
CA MET A 319 7.91 0.69 -6.11
C MET A 319 7.16 1.19 -4.87
N VAL A 320 6.36 0.33 -4.25
CA VAL A 320 5.75 0.62 -2.96
C VAL A 320 6.87 0.75 -1.91
N ASP A 321 6.99 1.94 -1.32
CA ASP A 321 7.93 2.15 -0.23
C ASP A 321 7.43 1.41 1.01
N LYS A 322 8.27 0.54 1.58
CA LYS A 322 7.92 -0.23 2.79
C LYS A 322 7.81 0.65 4.04
N PHE A 323 8.41 1.85 4.02
CA PHE A 323 8.38 2.77 5.14
C PHE A 323 7.09 3.60 5.16
N ASP A 324 6.73 4.22 4.02
CA ASP A 324 5.53 5.08 3.94
C ASP A 324 4.27 4.31 3.50
N GLY A 325 4.42 3.12 2.92
CA GLY A 325 3.30 2.32 2.39
C GLY A 325 2.70 2.87 1.08
N GLU A 326 3.28 3.93 0.53
CA GLU A 326 2.83 4.61 -0.68
C GLU A 326 3.64 4.18 -1.92
N LEU A 327 3.04 4.33 -3.09
CA LEU A 327 3.73 4.09 -4.36
C LEU A 327 4.67 5.26 -4.65
N THR A 328 5.98 5.00 -4.61
CA THR A 328 6.99 6.04 -4.82
C THR A 328 7.88 5.70 -6.00
N ILE A 329 8.42 6.71 -6.66
CA ILE A 329 9.42 6.50 -7.71
C ILE A 329 10.79 6.49 -7.04
N GLY A 330 11.35 5.28 -6.92
CA GLY A 330 12.70 5.03 -6.42
C GLY A 330 13.69 4.70 -7.54
N SER A 331 14.96 4.48 -7.17
CA SER A 331 16.01 4.00 -8.09
C SER A 331 16.08 4.73 -9.45
N ILE A 332 16.28 6.04 -9.39
CA ILE A 332 16.19 6.91 -10.57
C ILE A 332 17.38 6.68 -11.52
N ALA A 333 17.05 6.36 -12.77
CA ALA A 333 17.99 6.18 -13.87
C ALA A 333 18.39 7.52 -14.52
N GLY A 334 17.48 8.50 -14.54
CA GLY A 334 17.75 9.83 -15.05
C GLY A 334 16.67 10.87 -14.73
N ILE A 335 17.07 12.14 -14.68
CA ILE A 335 16.19 13.31 -14.54
C ILE A 335 16.60 14.34 -15.59
N MET A 336 15.63 14.83 -16.33
CA MET A 336 15.79 15.86 -17.36
C MET A 336 14.85 17.03 -17.09
N LYS A 337 15.32 18.24 -17.34
CA LYS A 337 14.47 19.43 -17.33
C LYS A 337 13.66 19.46 -18.62
N ILE A 338 12.38 19.81 -18.51
CA ILE A 338 11.51 19.98 -19.68
C ILE A 338 10.89 21.37 -19.70
N LYS A 339 10.48 21.79 -20.90
CA LYS A 339 9.67 22.99 -21.06
C LYS A 339 8.24 22.72 -20.56
N TYR A 340 7.53 23.80 -20.24
CA TYR A 340 6.11 23.77 -19.92
C TYR A 340 5.36 22.99 -21.01
N PHE A 341 4.71 21.89 -20.62
CA PHE A 341 4.06 20.96 -21.55
C PHE A 341 2.54 21.02 -21.51
N ASN A 342 1.96 21.83 -20.62
CA ASN A 342 0.52 21.98 -20.57
C ASN A 342 0.08 22.92 -21.70
N THR A 343 -1.02 22.57 -22.37
CA THR A 343 -1.60 23.40 -23.42
C THR A 343 -2.54 24.38 -22.75
N SER A 344 -2.12 25.64 -22.59
CA SER A 344 -3.04 26.68 -22.11
C SER A 344 -4.23 26.77 -23.06
N ARG A 345 -5.47 26.67 -22.55
CA ARG A 345 -6.68 26.84 -23.35
C ARG A 345 -6.64 28.21 -24.04
N MET A 346 -6.55 28.21 -25.37
CA MET A 346 -6.58 29.43 -26.17
C MET A 346 -8.00 29.70 -26.67
N ASP A 347 -8.50 30.91 -26.43
CA ASP A 347 -9.77 31.35 -27.00
C ASP A 347 -9.55 31.89 -28.41
N TYR A 348 -9.96 31.10 -29.41
CA TYR A 348 -9.88 31.46 -30.83
C TYR A 348 -11.11 32.22 -31.35
N SER A 349 -12.07 32.59 -30.49
CA SER A 349 -13.25 33.34 -30.92
C SER A 349 -12.86 34.75 -31.40
N VAL A 350 -13.49 35.17 -32.51
CA VAL A 350 -13.35 36.51 -33.12
C VAL A 350 -13.93 37.59 -32.20
N GLN A 351 -15.03 37.29 -31.51
CA GLN A 351 -15.61 38.14 -30.48
C GLN A 351 -15.29 37.54 -29.11
N LYS A 352 -14.67 38.35 -28.25
CA LYS A 352 -14.27 37.93 -26.90
C LYS A 352 -15.48 37.90 -25.99
N ARG A 353 -15.67 36.76 -25.30
CA ARG A 353 -16.66 36.61 -24.23
C ARG A 353 -16.23 37.44 -23.03
N VAL A 354 -17.17 38.16 -22.43
CA VAL A 354 -17.00 38.78 -21.09
C VAL A 354 -17.62 37.83 -20.08
N GLU A 355 -16.84 37.37 -19.10
CA GLU A 355 -17.36 36.61 -17.96
C GLU A 355 -17.96 37.58 -16.95
N LEU A 356 -19.27 37.49 -16.72
CA LEU A 356 -19.98 38.41 -15.80
C LEU A 356 -20.16 37.81 -14.39
N LEU A 357 -19.89 36.52 -14.22
CA LEU A 357 -20.04 35.81 -12.95
C LEU A 357 -18.84 34.88 -12.75
N CYS A 358 -17.99 35.24 -11.78
CA CYS A 358 -16.77 34.52 -11.46
C CYS A 358 -16.69 34.40 -9.94
N HIS A 359 -16.51 33.18 -9.46
CA HIS A 359 -16.21 32.94 -8.05
C HIS A 359 -14.69 33.03 -7.86
N THR A 360 -14.28 33.54 -6.70
CA THR A 360 -12.84 33.70 -6.38
C THR A 360 -12.54 32.95 -5.10
N LYS A 361 -11.26 32.73 -4.81
CA LYS A 361 -10.80 32.18 -3.51
C LYS A 361 -11.28 32.94 -2.27
N MET A 362 -11.82 34.16 -2.43
CA MET A 362 -12.39 34.96 -1.35
C MET A 362 -13.87 34.64 -1.09
N SER A 363 -14.50 33.82 -1.94
CA SER A 363 -15.83 33.27 -1.69
C SER A 363 -15.69 32.03 -0.82
N ASP A 364 -16.20 32.07 0.41
CA ASP A 364 -16.05 30.97 1.38
C ASP A 364 -16.61 29.65 0.82
N MET A 365 -15.73 28.66 0.70
CA MET A 365 -16.01 27.29 0.22
C MET A 365 -16.52 27.15 -1.22
N ASP A 366 -16.41 28.19 -2.05
CA ASP A 366 -17.13 28.28 -3.34
C ASP A 366 -16.23 28.63 -4.55
N GLY A 367 -14.90 28.50 -4.42
CA GLY A 367 -13.93 28.95 -5.43
C GLY A 367 -12.72 28.05 -5.62
#